data_AF-A0A7Y8TJE9-F1
#
_entry.id   AF-A0A7Y8TJE9-F1
#
_cell.length_a   1.000
_cell.length_b   1.000
_cell.length_c   1.000
_cell.angle_alpha   90.00
_cell.angle_beta   90.00
_cell.angle_gamma   90.00
#
_symmetry.space_group_name_H-M   'P 1'
#
loop_
_entity.id
_entity.type
_entity.pdbx_description
1 polymer ?
#
loop_
_entity_poly.entity_id
_entity_poly.type
_entity_poly.pdbx_seq_one_letter_code
_entity_poly.pdbx_strand_id
1 'polypeptide(L)'
;MKQIRRNLSGEFKAQVAIAALKERESLAELAKWFDVQPLLIARWKKEFIARSVEIFETKAPEQAYQVEKDRLFSKIGQLEMENDFFKKSLKKTRPVKGDKTLVLDKTTLSVRKQCKLLDINRSSVYYKPHGESKENLELMRKMDEHYMKHPTEGVLRVQDHLLTLSLVVNVKRIRRLLRLMGIMALYPKRNLSKLGLATHIKPYLLKGLKIERPNQVWEIDIRILQWLKGSCI
;
A
#
# COMPACT_ATOMS: atom_id res chain seq x y z
N MET A 1 -44.45 2.96 -24.59
CA MET A 1 -43.50 2.88 -25.71
C MET A 1 -42.53 4.04 -25.63
N LYS A 2 -41.22 3.79 -25.62
CA LYS A 2 -40.19 4.84 -25.48
C LYS A 2 -40.04 5.56 -26.84
N GLN A 3 -40.56 6.78 -26.97
CA GLN A 3 -40.42 7.55 -28.21
C GLN A 3 -38.93 7.80 -28.49
N ILE A 4 -38.44 7.29 -29.61
CA ILE A 4 -37.08 7.54 -30.11
C ILE A 4 -37.04 9.02 -30.51
N ARG A 5 -36.21 9.81 -29.82
CA ARG A 5 -36.00 11.21 -30.16
C ARG A 5 -35.22 11.29 -31.48
N ARG A 6 -35.73 12.04 -32.45
CA ARG A 6 -35.02 12.33 -33.70
C ARG A 6 -33.77 13.15 -33.40
N ASN A 7 -32.58 12.61 -33.65
CA ASN A 7 -31.32 13.33 -33.48
C ASN A 7 -31.01 14.12 -34.76
N LEU A 8 -31.24 15.43 -34.72
CA LEU A 8 -30.90 16.34 -35.82
C LEU A 8 -29.43 16.77 -35.72
N SER A 9 -28.67 16.61 -36.80
CA SER A 9 -27.24 16.94 -36.87
C SER A 9 -26.99 18.45 -36.70
N GLY A 10 -25.77 18.82 -36.29
CA GLY A 10 -25.37 20.22 -36.14
C GLY A 10 -25.41 20.99 -37.47
N GLU A 11 -25.00 20.33 -38.56
CA GLU A 11 -25.04 20.87 -39.93
C GLU A 11 -26.47 21.19 -40.37
N PHE A 12 -27.42 20.29 -40.11
CA PHE A 12 -28.83 20.50 -40.45
C PHE A 12 -29.42 21.69 -39.69
N LYS A 13 -29.13 21.81 -38.39
CA LYS A 13 -29.59 22.97 -37.58
C LYS A 13 -29.00 24.29 -38.08
N ALA A 14 -27.73 24.29 -38.50
CA ALA A 14 -27.08 25.47 -39.07
C ALA A 14 -27.72 25.85 -40.41
N GLN A 15 -28.00 24.89 -41.29
CA GLN A 15 -28.66 25.12 -42.58
C GLN A 15 -30.06 25.74 -42.39
N VAL A 16 -30.86 25.19 -41.47
CA VAL A 16 -32.19 25.71 -41.14
C VAL A 16 -32.11 27.11 -40.51
N ALA A 17 -31.13 27.37 -39.64
CA ALA A 17 -30.93 28.69 -39.05
C ALA A 17 -30.52 29.74 -40.10
N ILE A 18 -29.66 29.38 -41.06
CA ILE A 18 -29.27 30.24 -42.18
C ILE A 18 -30.48 30.55 -43.08
N ALA A 19 -31.33 29.56 -43.37
CA ALA A 19 -32.56 29.78 -44.13
C ALA A 19 -33.52 30.74 -43.39
N ALA A 20 -33.67 30.57 -42.08
CA ALA A 20 -34.49 31.45 -41.23
C ALA A 20 -33.92 32.87 -41.07
N LEU A 21 -32.62 33.07 -41.28
CA LEU A 21 -31.95 34.38 -41.29
C LEU A 21 -32.13 35.13 -42.61
N LYS A 22 -32.34 34.42 -43.72
CA LYS A 22 -32.57 35.05 -45.04
C LYS A 22 -33.95 35.71 -45.16
N GLU A 23 -34.87 35.43 -44.23
CA GLU A 23 -36.22 36.04 -44.10
C GLU A 23 -37.07 36.02 -45.39
N ARG A 24 -36.77 35.12 -46.33
CA ARG A 24 -37.50 34.98 -47.59
C ARG A 24 -38.83 34.24 -47.44
N GLU A 25 -38.95 33.43 -46.39
CA GLU A 25 -40.11 32.58 -46.11
C GLU A 25 -40.52 32.75 -44.65
N SER A 26 -41.80 32.57 -44.38
CA SER A 26 -42.32 32.60 -43.01
C SER A 26 -41.84 31.37 -42.22
N LEU A 27 -41.76 31.51 -40.89
CA LEU A 27 -41.38 30.38 -40.01
C LEU A 27 -42.32 29.17 -40.15
N ALA A 28 -43.57 29.40 -40.57
CA ALA A 28 -44.56 28.37 -40.80
C ALA A 28 -44.34 27.63 -42.13
N GLU A 29 -43.80 28.29 -43.15
CA GLU A 29 -43.40 27.67 -44.42
C GLU A 29 -42.12 26.87 -44.24
N LEU A 30 -41.10 27.42 -43.59
CA LEU A 30 -39.86 26.71 -43.28
C LEU A 30 -40.12 25.44 -42.43
N ALA A 31 -41.09 25.50 -41.52
CA ALA A 31 -41.52 24.34 -40.75
C ALA A 31 -42.09 23.21 -41.60
N LYS A 32 -42.77 23.53 -42.71
CA LYS A 32 -43.30 22.55 -43.66
C LYS A 32 -42.22 21.98 -44.57
N TRP A 33 -41.25 22.79 -45.00
CA TRP A 33 -40.17 22.34 -45.89
C TRP A 33 -39.17 21.43 -45.18
N PHE A 34 -38.87 21.72 -43.91
CA PHE A 34 -37.87 21.00 -43.13
C PHE A 34 -38.46 19.97 -42.15
N ASP A 35 -39.79 19.82 -42.09
CA ASP A 35 -40.51 18.95 -41.13
C ASP A 35 -40.10 19.20 -39.66
N VAL A 36 -39.94 20.47 -39.29
CA VAL A 36 -39.56 20.89 -37.93
C VAL A 36 -40.58 21.86 -37.33
N GLN A 37 -40.86 21.73 -36.03
CA GLN A 37 -41.75 22.66 -35.33
C GLN A 37 -41.23 24.12 -35.41
N PRO A 38 -42.09 25.11 -35.72
CA PRO A 38 -41.67 26.52 -35.88
C PRO A 38 -40.92 27.12 -34.69
N LEU A 39 -41.27 26.69 -33.47
CA LEU A 39 -40.62 27.14 -32.23
C LEU A 39 -39.14 26.71 -32.14
N LEU A 40 -38.80 25.53 -32.67
CA LEU A 40 -37.43 25.03 -32.71
C LEU A 40 -36.58 25.84 -33.69
N ILE A 41 -37.15 26.24 -34.83
CA ILE A 41 -36.47 27.09 -35.82
C ILE A 41 -36.16 28.46 -35.23
N ALA A 42 -37.12 29.06 -34.51
CA ALA A 42 -36.91 30.33 -33.82
C ALA A 42 -35.83 30.22 -32.72
N ARG A 43 -35.79 29.10 -32.00
CA ARG A 43 -34.76 28.82 -31.00
C ARG A 43 -33.38 28.64 -31.65
N TRP A 44 -33.27 27.90 -32.74
CA TRP A 44 -32.00 27.72 -33.46
C TRP A 44 -31.51 29.00 -34.13
N LYS A 45 -32.41 29.85 -34.65
CA LYS A 45 -32.04 31.20 -35.14
C LYS A 45 -31.36 32.01 -34.04
N LYS A 46 -31.94 32.02 -32.83
CA LYS A 46 -31.35 32.71 -31.67
C LYS A 46 -30.02 32.09 -31.21
N GLU A 47 -29.97 30.76 -31.09
CA GLU A 47 -28.74 30.04 -30.69
C GLU A 47 -27.61 30.21 -31.70
N PHE A 48 -27.93 30.24 -33.00
CA PHE A 48 -26.96 30.44 -34.08
C PHE A 48 -26.41 31.86 -34.08
N ILE A 49 -27.24 32.89 -33.89
CA ILE A 49 -26.76 34.28 -33.77
C ILE A 49 -25.84 34.41 -32.55
N ALA A 50 -26.23 33.87 -31.39
CA ALA A 50 -25.42 33.91 -30.17
C ALA A 50 -24.05 33.23 -30.36
N ARG A 51 -24.04 32.02 -30.93
CA ARG A 51 -22.80 31.26 -31.18
C ARG A 51 -22.00 31.73 -32.38
N SER A 52 -22.61 32.44 -33.33
CA SER A 52 -21.89 32.98 -34.49
C SER A 52 -20.81 33.97 -34.06
N VAL A 53 -21.06 34.75 -33.01
CA VAL A 53 -20.08 35.65 -32.40
C VAL A 53 -18.90 34.86 -31.83
N GLU A 54 -19.18 33.78 -31.10
CA GLU A 54 -18.16 32.87 -30.53
C GLU A 54 -17.30 32.17 -31.62
N ILE A 55 -17.86 31.92 -32.80
CA ILE A 55 -17.12 31.29 -33.92
C ILE A 55 -16.10 32.25 -34.54
N PHE A 56 -16.41 33.55 -34.59
CA PHE A 56 -15.52 34.57 -35.13
C PHE A 56 -14.54 35.13 -34.08
N GLU A 57 -14.80 34.94 -32.80
CA GLU A 57 -13.80 35.10 -31.74
C GLU A 57 -12.83 33.92 -31.79
N THR A 58 -11.82 34.02 -32.64
CA THR A 58 -10.75 33.04 -32.90
C THR A 58 -9.80 32.84 -31.72
N LYS A 59 -10.34 32.63 -30.52
CA LYS A 59 -9.62 32.03 -29.39
C LYS A 59 -10.47 30.89 -28.87
N ALA A 60 -10.19 29.68 -29.38
CA ALA A 60 -10.37 28.47 -28.59
C ALA A 60 -9.80 28.72 -27.18
N PRO A 61 -10.20 27.99 -26.12
CA PRO A 61 -9.73 28.25 -24.76
C PRO A 61 -8.23 27.92 -24.60
N GLU A 62 -7.35 28.73 -25.20
CA GLU A 62 -5.89 28.68 -25.12
C GLU A 62 -5.45 28.76 -23.67
N GLN A 63 -6.21 29.46 -22.84
CA GLN A 63 -5.99 29.53 -21.40
C GLN A 63 -6.12 28.16 -20.73
N ALA A 64 -7.13 27.36 -21.09
CA ALA A 64 -7.28 26.01 -20.53
C ALA A 64 -6.15 25.08 -21.00
N TYR A 65 -5.78 25.19 -22.27
CA TYR A 65 -4.68 24.43 -22.85
C TYR A 65 -3.31 24.81 -22.26
N GLN A 66 -3.05 26.10 -22.04
CA GLN A 66 -1.82 26.57 -21.40
C GLN A 66 -1.74 26.13 -19.94
N VAL A 67 -2.83 26.21 -19.19
CA VAL A 67 -2.87 25.71 -17.80
C VAL A 67 -2.60 24.20 -17.75
N GLU A 68 -3.16 23.42 -18.67
CA GLU A 68 -2.90 21.99 -18.75
C GLU A 68 -1.44 21.69 -19.15
N LYS A 69 -0.91 22.43 -20.13
CA LYS A 69 0.48 22.34 -20.57
C LYS A 69 1.47 22.64 -19.43
N ASP A 70 1.23 23.69 -18.64
CA ASP A 70 2.06 24.06 -17.49
C ASP A 70 2.02 22.99 -16.39
N ARG A 71 0.83 22.43 -16.12
CA ARG A 71 0.68 21.31 -15.17
C ARG A 71 1.48 20.09 -15.60
N LEU A 72 1.41 19.74 -16.88
CA LEU A 72 2.16 18.60 -17.43
C LEU A 72 3.67 18.83 -17.36
N PHE A 73 4.16 20.01 -17.74
CA PHE A 73 5.59 20.33 -17.63
C PHE A 73 6.08 20.33 -16.18
N SER A 74 5.29 20.87 -15.25
CA SER A 74 5.60 20.80 -13.82
C SER A 74 5.71 19.34 -13.36
N LYS A 75 4.83 18.46 -13.84
CA LYS A 75 4.87 17.04 -13.48
C LYS A 75 6.06 16.31 -14.10
N ILE A 76 6.42 16.62 -15.34
CA ILE A 76 7.61 16.08 -16.00
C ILE A 76 8.86 16.45 -15.20
N GLY A 77 9.03 17.72 -14.84
CA GLY A 77 10.18 18.17 -14.04
C GLY A 77 10.24 17.50 -12.66
N GLN A 78 9.09 17.26 -12.02
CA GLN A 78 9.04 16.49 -10.77
C GLN A 78 9.53 15.04 -10.99
N LEU A 79 9.03 14.36 -12.02
CA LEU A 79 9.39 12.97 -12.32
C LEU A 79 10.86 12.83 -12.72
N GLU A 80 11.42 13.79 -13.46
CA GLU A 80 12.85 13.81 -13.80
C GLU A 80 13.71 13.92 -12.54
N MET A 81 13.38 14.82 -11.61
CA MET A 81 14.09 14.94 -10.34
C MET A 81 14.00 13.65 -9.50
N GLU A 82 12.83 13.02 -9.43
CA GLU A 82 12.61 11.75 -8.71
C GLU A 82 13.44 10.62 -9.33
N ASN A 83 13.43 10.49 -10.66
CA ASN A 83 14.21 9.49 -11.38
C ASN A 83 15.72 9.70 -11.22
N ASP A 84 16.20 10.94 -11.29
CA ASP A 84 17.60 11.26 -11.07
C ASP A 84 18.06 10.92 -9.65
N PHE A 85 17.18 11.13 -8.66
CA PHE A 85 17.44 10.70 -7.29
C PHE A 85 17.55 9.17 -7.17
N PHE A 86 16.63 8.41 -7.76
CA PHE A 86 16.69 6.94 -7.73
C PHE A 86 17.95 6.40 -8.43
N LYS A 87 18.30 6.94 -9.61
CA LYS A 87 19.53 6.58 -10.32
C LYS A 87 20.78 6.83 -9.47
N LYS A 88 20.87 7.96 -8.78
CA LYS A 88 21.99 8.29 -7.89
C LYS A 88 22.05 7.39 -6.65
N SER A 89 20.88 7.10 -6.05
CA SER A 89 20.78 6.25 -4.85
C SER A 89 21.18 4.81 -5.15
N LEU A 90 20.73 4.26 -6.29
CA LEU A 90 21.07 2.90 -6.73
C LEU A 90 22.56 2.71 -7.06
N LYS A 91 23.27 3.77 -7.47
CA LYS A 91 24.72 3.68 -7.72
C LYS A 91 25.55 3.49 -6.45
N LYS A 92 25.05 3.93 -5.28
CA LYS A 92 25.80 3.88 -4.02
C LYS A 92 25.81 2.48 -3.40
N THR A 93 24.67 1.81 -3.39
CA THR A 93 24.47 0.55 -2.65
C THR A 93 23.48 -0.33 -3.38
N ARG A 94 23.61 -1.66 -3.22
CA ARG A 94 22.54 -2.58 -3.61
C ARG A 94 21.29 -2.25 -2.79
N PRO A 95 20.12 -2.09 -3.41
CA PRO A 95 18.92 -1.71 -2.69
C PRO A 95 18.44 -2.86 -1.81
N VAL A 96 18.57 -2.72 -0.49
CA VAL A 96 17.79 -3.52 0.47
C VAL A 96 16.65 -2.65 0.98
N LYS A 97 15.45 -3.22 1.07
CA LYS A 97 14.25 -2.51 1.51
C LYS A 97 14.48 -1.97 2.93
N GLY A 98 14.31 -0.66 3.11
CA GLY A 98 14.49 0.00 4.42
C GLY A 98 15.90 0.51 4.71
N ASP A 99 16.83 0.43 3.76
CA ASP A 99 18.19 0.93 3.92
C ASP A 99 18.22 2.48 3.93
N LYS A 100 18.40 3.05 5.12
CA LYS A 100 18.58 4.49 5.31
C LYS A 100 19.83 5.08 4.64
N THR A 101 20.79 4.24 4.23
CA THR A 101 22.00 4.64 3.49
C THR A 101 21.70 5.18 2.09
N LEU A 102 20.50 4.92 1.58
CA LEU A 102 20.00 5.44 0.30
C LEU A 102 19.62 6.93 0.37
N VAL A 103 19.45 7.50 1.57
CA VAL A 103 19.17 8.93 1.74
C VAL A 103 20.43 9.74 1.45
N LEU A 104 20.30 10.79 0.63
CA LEU A 104 21.41 11.60 0.14
C LEU A 104 21.30 13.04 0.66
N ASP A 105 22.28 13.46 1.47
CA ASP A 105 22.30 14.80 2.08
C ASP A 105 22.55 15.94 1.06
N LYS A 106 23.18 15.65 -0.09
CA LYS A 106 23.58 16.64 -1.11
C LYS A 106 22.79 16.49 -2.41
N THR A 107 21.47 16.55 -2.34
CA THR A 107 20.61 16.53 -3.55
C THR A 107 19.65 17.72 -3.57
N THR A 108 19.08 17.99 -4.75
CA THR A 108 18.03 19.01 -4.96
C THR A 108 16.73 18.67 -4.23
N LEU A 109 16.52 17.39 -3.87
CA LEU A 109 15.33 16.91 -3.17
C LEU A 109 15.51 16.99 -1.65
N SER A 110 14.52 17.55 -0.96
CA SER A 110 14.46 17.54 0.51
C SER A 110 14.46 16.11 1.07
N VAL A 111 15.09 15.90 2.23
CA VAL A 111 15.11 14.60 2.94
C VAL A 111 13.69 14.03 3.14
N ARG A 112 12.69 14.87 3.40
CA ARG A 112 11.28 14.43 3.53
C ARG A 112 10.73 13.80 2.26
N LYS A 113 11.00 14.42 1.10
CA LYS A 113 10.60 13.86 -0.20
C LYS A 113 11.36 12.56 -0.49
N GLN A 114 12.66 12.53 -0.23
CA GLN A 114 13.47 11.32 -0.39
C GLN A 114 12.92 10.15 0.46
N CYS A 115 12.60 10.39 1.73
CA CYS A 115 12.01 9.39 2.61
C CYS A 115 10.66 8.89 2.09
N LYS A 116 9.82 9.78 1.56
CA LYS A 116 8.52 9.42 0.95
C LYS A 116 8.70 8.57 -0.30
N LEU A 117 9.70 8.87 -1.13
CA LEU A 117 10.02 8.12 -2.34
C LEU A 117 10.58 6.72 -2.04
N LEU A 118 11.39 6.60 -0.98
CA LEU A 118 12.00 5.34 -0.56
C LEU A 118 11.10 4.50 0.37
N ASP A 119 9.95 5.02 0.77
CA ASP A 119 9.05 4.42 1.78
C ASP A 119 9.78 4.14 3.12
N ILE A 120 10.59 5.11 3.57
CA ILE A 120 11.35 5.03 4.82
C ILE A 120 10.78 6.05 5.81
N ASN A 121 10.60 5.64 7.07
CA ASN A 121 10.23 6.58 8.12
C ASN A 121 11.36 7.60 8.37
N ARG A 122 11.05 8.90 8.30
CA ARG A 122 12.02 9.98 8.54
C ARG A 122 12.82 9.84 9.83
N SER A 123 12.23 9.28 10.89
CA SER A 123 12.92 9.15 12.19
C SER A 123 14.04 8.11 12.14
N SER A 124 13.93 7.10 11.28
CA SER A 124 14.95 6.05 11.16
C SER A 124 16.22 6.54 10.47
N VAL A 125 16.11 7.57 9.61
CA VAL A 125 17.26 8.19 8.92
C VAL A 125 18.25 8.77 9.92
N TYR A 126 17.75 9.51 10.90
CA TYR A 126 18.57 10.15 11.92
C TYR A 126 18.97 9.20 13.07
N TYR A 127 18.24 8.09 13.23
CA TYR A 127 18.52 7.13 14.28
C TYR A 127 19.88 6.47 14.07
N LYS A 128 20.79 6.67 15.02
CA LYS A 128 22.04 5.90 15.11
C LYS A 128 21.84 4.79 16.15
N PRO A 129 22.03 3.51 15.80
CA PRO A 129 21.93 2.45 16.79
C PRO A 129 22.99 2.71 17.86
N HIS A 130 22.55 2.86 19.10
CA HIS A 130 23.46 2.95 20.23
C HIS A 130 23.85 1.53 20.65
N GLY A 131 25.15 1.31 20.86
CA GLY A 131 25.64 0.06 21.42
C GLY A 131 25.21 -0.13 22.87
N GLU A 132 25.56 -1.28 23.45
CA GLU A 132 25.33 -1.52 24.87
C GLU A 132 26.37 -0.77 25.73
N SER A 133 25.93 -0.33 26.92
CA SER A 133 26.82 0.26 27.94
C SER A 133 27.91 -0.73 28.38
N LYS A 134 29.07 -0.22 28.79
CA LYS A 134 30.16 -1.02 29.38
C LYS A 134 29.67 -1.88 30.55
N GLU A 135 28.83 -1.30 31.42
CA GLU A 135 28.21 -2.04 32.53
C GLU A 135 27.34 -3.21 32.05
N ASN A 136 26.60 -3.03 30.95
CA ASN A 136 25.79 -4.11 30.38
C ASN A 136 26.67 -5.22 29.85
N LEU A 137 27.81 -4.90 29.23
CA LEU A 137 28.76 -5.90 28.74
C LEU A 137 29.38 -6.71 29.89
N GLU A 138 29.70 -6.06 31.01
CA GLU A 138 30.18 -6.75 32.22
C GLU A 138 29.11 -7.66 32.82
N LEU A 139 27.86 -7.19 32.90
CA LEU A 139 26.74 -8.02 33.33
C LEU A 139 26.52 -9.21 32.40
N MET A 140 26.60 -9.00 31.08
CA MET A 140 26.47 -10.07 30.09
C MET A 140 27.54 -11.15 30.29
N ARG A 141 28.81 -10.77 30.54
CA ARG A 141 29.88 -11.72 30.85
C ARG A 141 29.60 -12.56 32.09
N LYS A 142 29.21 -11.92 33.20
CA LYS A 142 28.88 -12.62 34.45
C LYS A 142 27.68 -13.56 34.29
N MET A 143 26.67 -13.15 33.54
CA MET A 143 25.51 -14.01 33.26
C MET A 143 25.86 -15.21 32.36
N ASP A 144 26.76 -15.02 31.40
CA ASP A 144 27.23 -16.09 30.52
C ASP A 144 28.06 -17.15 31.28
N GLU A 145 28.99 -16.69 32.13
CA GLU A 145 29.76 -17.55 33.04
C GLU A 145 28.85 -18.36 33.99
N HIS A 146 27.79 -17.72 34.49
CA HIS A 146 26.80 -18.37 35.33
C HIS A 146 25.97 -19.40 34.55
N TYR A 147 25.54 -19.06 33.32
CA TYR A 147 24.76 -19.97 32.48
C TYR A 147 25.55 -21.24 32.10
N MET A 148 26.86 -21.12 31.88
CA MET A 148 27.73 -22.28 31.62
C MET A 148 27.74 -23.29 32.78
N LYS A 149 27.58 -22.81 34.02
CA LYS A 149 27.51 -23.65 35.22
C LYS A 149 26.09 -24.16 35.48
N HIS A 150 25.08 -23.32 35.25
CA HIS A 150 23.68 -23.59 35.61
C HIS A 150 22.73 -23.30 34.43
N PRO A 151 22.68 -24.18 33.41
CA PRO A 151 21.89 -23.92 32.20
C PRO A 151 20.36 -24.03 32.40
N THR A 152 19.92 -24.59 33.52
CA THR A 152 18.49 -24.73 33.86
C THR A 152 17.91 -23.47 34.50
N GLU A 153 18.76 -22.51 34.87
CA GLU A 153 18.36 -21.35 35.65
C GLU A 153 17.79 -20.23 34.77
N GLY A 154 16.60 -19.76 35.15
CA GLY A 154 15.90 -18.68 34.47
C GLY A 154 16.21 -17.29 35.04
N VAL A 155 15.48 -16.29 34.56
CA VAL A 155 15.69 -14.86 34.87
C VAL A 155 15.72 -14.56 36.38
N LEU A 156 14.85 -15.19 37.17
CA LEU A 156 14.78 -14.95 38.61
C LEU A 156 16.01 -15.52 39.34
N ARG A 157 16.44 -16.72 38.98
CA ARG A 157 17.63 -17.34 39.59
C ARG A 157 18.91 -16.60 39.23
N VAL A 158 19.01 -16.14 37.98
CA VAL A 158 20.10 -15.25 37.55
C VAL A 158 20.09 -13.94 38.35
N GLN A 159 18.91 -13.40 38.70
CA GLN A 159 18.83 -12.23 39.56
C GLN A 159 19.36 -12.50 40.97
N ASP A 160 18.95 -13.61 41.59
CA ASP A 160 19.40 -14.01 42.93
C ASP A 160 20.93 -14.26 42.94
N HIS A 161 21.48 -14.85 41.88
CA HIS A 161 22.91 -15.00 41.71
C HIS A 161 23.63 -13.65 41.64
N LEU A 162 23.12 -12.72 40.83
CA LEU A 162 23.70 -11.37 40.74
C LEU A 162 23.59 -10.60 42.07
N LEU A 163 22.49 -10.80 42.81
CA LEU A 163 22.32 -10.26 44.17
C LEU A 163 23.40 -10.78 45.11
N THR A 164 23.74 -12.07 45.01
CA THR A 164 24.81 -12.72 45.79
C THR A 164 26.18 -12.10 45.50
N LEU A 165 26.40 -11.61 44.28
CA LEU A 165 27.59 -10.86 43.88
C LEU A 165 27.51 -9.35 44.23
N SER A 166 26.55 -8.95 45.07
CA SER A 166 26.27 -7.55 45.45
C SER A 166 25.88 -6.64 44.27
N LEU A 167 25.37 -7.20 43.17
CA LEU A 167 24.89 -6.45 42.01
C LEU A 167 23.36 -6.39 42.03
N VAL A 168 22.80 -5.24 42.41
CA VAL A 168 21.35 -5.03 42.41
C VAL A 168 20.88 -4.67 41.00
N VAL A 169 20.34 -5.66 40.28
CA VAL A 169 19.85 -5.49 38.90
C VAL A 169 18.36 -5.86 38.81
N ASN A 170 17.59 -5.03 38.09
CA ASN A 170 16.17 -5.28 37.85
C ASN A 170 15.95 -6.48 36.91
N VAL A 171 14.99 -7.36 37.25
CA VAL A 171 14.50 -8.50 36.44
C VAL A 171 14.26 -8.11 34.97
N LYS A 172 13.68 -6.92 34.71
CA LYS A 172 13.41 -6.46 33.34
C LYS A 172 14.70 -6.25 32.53
N ARG A 173 15.75 -5.74 33.18
CA ARG A 173 17.08 -5.52 32.57
C ARG A 173 17.74 -6.87 32.27
N ILE A 174 17.76 -7.79 33.23
CA ILE A 174 18.31 -9.15 33.06
C ILE A 174 17.59 -9.87 31.91
N ARG A 175 16.26 -9.86 31.89
CA ARG A 175 15.46 -10.48 30.82
C ARG A 175 15.80 -9.93 29.43
N ARG A 176 16.00 -8.61 29.31
CA ARG A 176 16.39 -7.97 28.05
C ARG A 176 17.78 -8.46 27.62
N LEU A 177 18.76 -8.46 28.53
CA LEU A 177 20.13 -8.87 28.24
C LEU A 177 20.23 -10.35 27.87
N LEU A 178 19.53 -11.24 28.58
CA LEU A 178 19.48 -12.67 28.23
C LEU A 178 18.88 -12.89 26.83
N ARG A 179 17.82 -12.14 26.48
CA ARG A 179 17.24 -12.19 25.13
C ARG A 179 18.20 -11.69 24.05
N LEU A 180 18.96 -10.64 24.33
CA LEU A 180 19.99 -10.13 23.41
C LEU A 180 21.12 -11.14 23.19
N MET A 181 21.52 -11.85 24.24
CA MET A 181 22.53 -12.92 24.16
C MET A 181 21.97 -14.23 23.57
N GLY A 182 20.65 -14.37 23.44
CA GLY A 182 20.00 -15.60 22.99
C GLY A 182 20.00 -16.73 24.03
N ILE A 183 20.26 -16.42 25.30
CA ILE A 183 20.28 -17.40 26.38
C ILE A 183 18.85 -17.66 26.89
N MET A 184 18.48 -18.93 26.96
CA MET A 184 17.20 -19.38 27.47
C MET A 184 17.41 -20.57 28.41
N ALA A 185 16.72 -20.57 29.55
CA ALA A 185 16.78 -21.67 30.50
C ALA A 185 16.37 -22.99 29.83
N LEU A 186 17.16 -24.03 30.05
CA LEU A 186 16.85 -25.39 29.64
C LEU A 186 15.95 -26.03 30.70
N TYR A 187 14.71 -26.34 30.32
CA TYR A 187 13.79 -27.04 31.21
C TYR A 187 13.02 -28.11 30.41
N PRO A 188 12.59 -29.21 31.07
CA PRO A 188 11.74 -30.20 30.44
C PRO A 188 10.45 -29.53 29.96
N LYS A 189 10.24 -29.50 28.65
CA LYS A 189 8.97 -29.04 28.08
C LYS A 189 7.91 -30.12 28.23
N ARG A 190 6.63 -29.73 28.26
CA ARG A 190 5.52 -30.69 28.31
C ARG A 190 5.56 -31.56 27.04
N ASN A 191 5.68 -32.87 27.21
CA ASN A 191 5.61 -33.84 26.11
C ASN A 191 4.15 -34.05 25.69
N LEU A 192 3.54 -33.07 25.02
CA LEU A 192 2.13 -33.09 24.61
C LEU A 192 1.77 -34.29 23.70
N SER A 193 2.76 -34.89 23.04
CA SER A 193 2.60 -36.09 22.21
C SER A 193 2.49 -37.38 23.00
N LYS A 194 2.97 -37.43 24.25
CA LYS A 194 2.77 -38.58 25.13
C LYS A 194 1.42 -38.43 25.81
N LEU A 195 0.56 -39.44 25.68
CA LEU A 195 -0.81 -39.48 26.22
C LEU A 195 -0.91 -39.40 27.77
N GLY A 196 0.17 -39.12 28.50
CA GLY A 196 0.18 -39.06 29.96
C GLY A 196 -0.28 -40.39 30.58
N LEU A 197 -1.22 -40.31 31.53
CA LEU A 197 -1.85 -41.46 32.19
C LEU A 197 -3.17 -41.90 31.51
N ALA A 198 -3.43 -41.49 30.27
CA ALA A 198 -4.64 -41.92 29.57
C ALA A 198 -4.54 -43.43 29.28
N THR A 199 -5.22 -44.22 30.10
CA THR A 199 -5.30 -45.69 30.01
C THR A 199 -6.07 -46.16 28.77
N HIS A 200 -6.91 -45.30 28.20
CA HIS A 200 -7.82 -45.65 27.12
C HIS A 200 -7.40 -45.02 25.79
N ILE A 201 -6.76 -45.83 24.95
CA ILE A 201 -6.52 -45.49 23.54
C ILE A 201 -7.83 -45.73 22.78
N LYS A 202 -8.43 -44.67 22.24
CA LYS A 202 -9.62 -44.83 21.40
C LYS A 202 -9.25 -45.63 20.15
N PRO A 203 -9.92 -46.75 19.86
CA PRO A 203 -9.61 -47.54 18.67
C PRO A 203 -9.92 -46.74 17.40
N TYR A 204 -9.10 -46.89 16.37
CA TYR A 204 -9.36 -46.30 15.06
C TYR A 204 -10.51 -47.06 14.39
N LEU A 205 -11.74 -46.57 14.55
CA LEU A 205 -12.98 -47.24 14.11
C LEU A 205 -13.09 -47.41 12.60
N LEU A 206 -12.27 -46.71 11.82
CA LEU A 206 -12.19 -46.87 10.35
C LEU A 206 -11.24 -48.00 9.92
N LYS A 207 -10.49 -48.61 10.84
CA LYS A 207 -9.55 -49.70 10.51
C LYS A 207 -10.31 -50.95 10.07
N GLY A 208 -10.22 -51.31 8.78
CA GLY A 208 -10.87 -52.50 8.23
C GLY A 208 -12.34 -52.32 7.81
N LEU A 209 -12.88 -51.10 7.87
CA LEU A 209 -14.23 -50.80 7.39
C LEU A 209 -14.24 -50.69 5.86
N LYS A 210 -15.05 -51.50 5.18
CA LYS A 210 -15.34 -51.34 3.74
C LYS A 210 -16.33 -50.18 3.54
N ILE A 211 -15.99 -49.22 2.68
CA ILE A 211 -16.80 -48.03 2.39
C ILE A 211 -17.56 -48.28 1.09
N GLU A 212 -18.87 -48.51 1.18
CA GLU A 212 -19.71 -48.99 0.06
C GLU A 212 -20.78 -47.96 -0.36
N ARG A 213 -21.06 -46.94 0.47
CA ARG A 213 -22.10 -45.94 0.20
C ARG A 213 -21.66 -44.49 0.48
N PRO A 214 -22.22 -43.49 -0.22
CA PRO A 214 -21.98 -42.08 0.09
C PRO A 214 -22.45 -41.73 1.52
N ASN A 215 -21.77 -40.77 2.18
CA ASN A 215 -21.98 -40.35 3.57
C ASN A 215 -21.66 -41.38 4.66
N GLN A 216 -20.91 -42.44 4.34
CA GLN A 216 -20.51 -43.47 5.32
C GLN A 216 -19.26 -43.07 6.14
N VAL A 217 -18.32 -42.34 5.53
CA VAL A 217 -17.10 -41.84 6.18
C VAL A 217 -16.89 -40.41 5.74
N TRP A 218 -16.49 -39.56 6.68
CA TRP A 218 -16.16 -38.15 6.42
C TRP A 218 -14.65 -38.00 6.57
N GLU A 219 -13.99 -37.53 5.52
CA GLU A 219 -12.57 -37.18 5.53
C GLU A 219 -12.42 -35.66 5.59
N ILE A 220 -11.51 -35.18 6.44
CA ILE A 220 -11.15 -33.77 6.53
C ILE A 220 -9.68 -33.66 6.15
N ASP A 221 -9.42 -33.12 4.97
CA ASP A 221 -8.06 -32.93 4.46
C ASP A 221 -7.47 -31.63 5.02
N ILE A 222 -6.65 -31.73 6.08
CA ILE A 222 -5.98 -30.57 6.68
C ILE A 222 -4.68 -30.31 5.93
N ARG A 223 -4.73 -29.45 4.92
CA ARG A 223 -3.53 -28.93 4.27
C ARG A 223 -2.81 -27.95 5.19
N ILE A 224 -1.75 -28.41 5.84
CA ILE A 224 -0.82 -27.52 6.55
C ILE A 224 0.05 -26.84 5.49
N LEU A 225 -0.31 -25.61 5.12
CA LEU A 225 0.56 -24.74 4.35
C LEU A 225 1.80 -24.43 5.20
N GLN A 226 2.94 -25.00 4.82
CA GLN A 226 4.24 -24.60 5.37
C GLN A 226 4.52 -23.16 4.94
N TRP A 227 4.47 -22.24 5.90
CA TRP A 227 5.02 -20.91 5.70
C TRP A 227 6.54 -21.05 5.61
N LEU A 228 7.09 -20.88 4.41
CA LEU A 228 8.52 -20.65 4.23
C LEU A 228 8.87 -19.38 5.03
N LYS A 229 9.72 -19.56 6.04
CA LYS A 229 10.24 -18.46 6.87
C LYS A 229 10.68 -17.30 6.00
N GLY A 230 10.11 -16.10 6.21
CA GLY A 230 10.71 -14.85 5.75
C GLY A 230 9.83 -13.85 5.00
N SER A 231 8.50 -13.90 5.08
CA SER A 231 7.68 -12.83 4.50
C SER A 231 6.62 -12.35 5.48
N CYS A 232 7.06 -11.49 6.40
CA CYS A 232 6.16 -10.59 7.12
C CYS A 232 6.08 -9.28 6.32
N ILE A 233 4.87 -8.92 5.87
CA ILE A 233 4.45 -7.54 5.66
C ILE A 233 3.92 -7.03 7.00
#